data_AF-A0A0L6J3P5-F1
#
_entry.id   AF-A0A0L6J3P5-F1
#
_cell.length_a   1.000
_cell.length_b   1.000
_cell.length_c   1.000
_cell.angle_alpha   90.00
_cell.angle_beta   90.00
_cell.angle_gamma   90.00
#
_symmetry.space_group_name_H-M   'P 1'
#
loop_
_entity.id
_entity.type
_entity.pdbx_description
1 polymer ?
#
loop_
_entity_poly.entity_id
_entity_poly.type
_entity_poly.pdbx_seq_one_letter_code
_entity_poly.pdbx_strand_id
1 'polypeptide(L)'
;MRAEVEGLGELRRAAGKAQAEIASTLKIKQPSVSKIEKQADMYLSTLRSYVEAIGGQLDLIVRLPSRAPLRIQRLGDVAAPQAASVRRARDVAIGETHRGKAARAS
;
A
#
# COMPACT_ATOMS: atom_id res chain seq x y z
N MET A 1 -14.50 26.09 3.98
CA MET A 1 -14.05 24.71 3.73
C MET A 1 -14.34 23.92 4.99
N ARG A 2 -15.08 22.81 4.94
CA ARG A 2 -15.32 22.00 6.15
C ARG A 2 -13.98 21.38 6.55
N ALA A 3 -13.56 21.57 7.80
CA ALA A 3 -12.30 21.03 8.32
C ALA A 3 -12.39 19.54 8.68
N GLU A 4 -13.60 18.97 8.62
CA GLU A 4 -13.93 17.62 9.04
C GLU A 4 -14.82 16.95 7.97
N VAL A 5 -14.63 15.64 7.80
CA VAL A 5 -15.44 14.75 6.95
C VAL A 5 -15.86 13.55 7.79
N GLU A 6 -17.09 13.09 7.64
CA GLU A 6 -17.67 12.00 8.46
C GLU A 6 -17.12 10.62 8.06
N GLY A 7 -16.54 10.48 6.87
CA GLY A 7 -15.93 9.23 6.43
C GLY A 7 -15.39 9.25 5.00
N LEU A 8 -14.93 8.09 4.54
CA LEU A 8 -14.25 7.94 3.24
C LEU A 8 -15.11 8.32 2.04
N GLY A 9 -16.41 7.99 2.08
CA GLY A 9 -17.33 8.37 1.01
C GLY A 9 -17.51 9.88 0.87
N GLU A 10 -17.50 10.61 2.00
CA GLU A 10 -17.56 12.08 1.98
C GLU A 10 -16.22 12.67 1.55
N LEU A 11 -15.10 12.15 2.06
CA LEU A 11 -13.76 12.53 1.62
C LEU A 11 -13.61 12.43 0.09
N ARG A 12 -14.04 11.31 -0.50
CA ARG A 12 -14.03 11.11 -1.95
C ARG A 12 -14.89 12.14 -2.70
N ARG A 13 -16.10 12.41 -2.21
CA ARG A 13 -17.00 13.40 -2.82
C ARG A 13 -16.42 14.82 -2.71
N ALA A 14 -15.80 15.16 -1.59
CA ALA A 14 -15.12 16.45 -1.40
C ALA A 14 -13.95 16.64 -2.39
N ALA A 15 -13.30 15.55 -2.79
CA ALA A 15 -12.28 15.54 -3.84
C ALA A 15 -12.85 15.46 -5.28
N GLY A 16 -14.18 15.48 -5.46
CA GLY A 16 -14.82 15.45 -6.77
C GLY A 16 -14.71 14.12 -7.52
N LYS A 17 -14.46 13.00 -6.82
CA LYS A 17 -14.23 11.68 -7.43
C LYS A 17 -15.45 10.76 -7.36
N ALA A 18 -15.72 10.01 -8.43
CA ALA A 18 -16.70 8.93 -8.44
C ALA A 18 -16.10 7.62 -7.88
N GLN A 19 -16.93 6.72 -7.35
CA GLN A 19 -16.46 5.40 -6.91
C GLN A 19 -15.79 4.60 -8.04
N ALA A 20 -16.28 4.77 -9.28
CA ALA A 20 -15.71 4.10 -10.46
C ALA A 20 -14.28 4.57 -10.77
N GLU A 21 -13.96 5.85 -10.54
CA GLU A 21 -12.60 6.38 -10.72
C GLU A 21 -11.64 5.80 -9.68
N ILE A 22 -12.08 5.70 -8.42
CA ILE A 22 -11.28 5.07 -7.36
C ILE A 22 -11.08 3.58 -7.64
N ALA A 23 -12.13 2.89 -8.10
CA ALA A 23 -12.07 1.49 -8.48
C ALA A 23 -11.05 1.25 -9.60
N SER A 24 -11.06 2.11 -10.62
CA SER A 24 -10.11 2.06 -11.74
C SER A 24 -8.67 2.27 -11.26
N THR A 25 -8.44 3.28 -10.43
CA THR A 25 -7.11 3.62 -9.89
C THR A 25 -6.54 2.49 -9.03
N LEU A 26 -7.38 1.87 -8.19
CA LEU A 26 -7.00 0.75 -7.34
C LEU A 26 -7.02 -0.61 -8.04
N LYS A 27 -7.47 -0.68 -9.30
CA LYS A 27 -7.66 -1.92 -10.08
C LYS A 27 -8.55 -2.94 -9.36
N ILE A 28 -9.63 -2.46 -8.74
CA ILE A 28 -10.66 -3.29 -8.07
C ILE A 28 -12.03 -3.02 -8.66
N LYS A 29 -13.04 -3.80 -8.25
CA LYS A 29 -14.43 -3.57 -8.69
C LYS A 29 -15.07 -2.44 -7.89
N GLN A 30 -15.96 -1.66 -8.51
CA GLN A 30 -16.68 -0.58 -7.83
C GLN A 30 -17.48 -1.03 -6.59
N PRO A 31 -18.11 -2.21 -6.54
CA PRO A 31 -18.68 -2.74 -5.29
C PRO A 31 -17.65 -2.92 -4.15
N SER A 32 -16.38 -3.21 -4.46
CA SER A 32 -15.31 -3.27 -3.46
C SER A 32 -15.01 -1.89 -2.86
N VAL A 33 -15.08 -0.83 -3.66
CA VAL A 33 -14.97 0.56 -3.17
C VAL A 33 -16.11 0.89 -2.20
N SER A 34 -17.34 0.53 -2.57
CA SER A 34 -18.52 0.71 -1.70
C SER A 34 -18.37 -0.04 -0.37
N LYS A 35 -17.78 -1.26 -0.40
CA LYS A 35 -17.48 -2.02 0.81
C LYS A 35 -16.42 -1.33 1.67
N ILE A 36 -15.34 -0.83 1.07
CA ILE A 36 -14.28 -0.07 1.77
C ILE A 36 -14.88 1.16 2.47
N GLU A 37 -15.72 1.93 1.78
CA GLU A 37 -16.33 3.16 2.32
C GLU A 37 -17.29 2.92 3.50
N LYS A 38 -17.80 1.70 3.65
CA LYS A 38 -18.73 1.31 4.73
C LYS A 38 -18.08 0.53 5.87
N GLN A 39 -16.79 0.21 5.75
CA GLN A 39 -16.10 -0.63 6.73
C GLN A 39 -15.66 0.20 7.94
N ALA A 40 -15.96 -0.27 9.16
CA ALA A 40 -15.58 0.42 10.39
C ALA A 40 -14.08 0.32 10.70
N ASP A 41 -13.47 -0.83 10.40
CA ASP A 41 -12.06 -1.12 10.65
C ASP A 41 -11.37 -1.57 9.37
N MET A 42 -10.16 -1.11 9.05
CA MET A 42 -9.39 -1.60 7.91
C MET A 42 -7.89 -1.54 8.14
N TYR A 43 -7.13 -2.33 7.36
CA TYR A 43 -5.69 -2.20 7.33
C TYR A 43 -5.29 -0.77 6.92
N LEU A 44 -4.28 -0.23 7.60
CA LEU A 44 -3.73 1.09 7.28
C LEU A 44 -3.22 1.18 5.83
N SER A 45 -2.70 0.08 5.29
CA SER A 45 -2.31 0.00 3.87
C SER A 45 -3.50 0.23 2.94
N THR A 46 -4.67 -0.34 3.24
CA THR A 46 -5.91 -0.10 2.48
C THR A 46 -6.33 1.35 2.56
N LEU A 47 -6.33 1.95 3.76
CA LEU A 47 -6.66 3.37 3.95
C LEU A 47 -5.70 4.27 3.17
N ARG A 48 -4.39 4.00 3.23
CA ARG A 48 -3.37 4.73 2.49
C ARG A 48 -3.62 4.66 0.98
N SER A 49 -3.75 3.46 0.42
CA SER A 49 -3.99 3.29 -1.02
C SER A 49 -5.27 4.00 -1.46
N TYR A 50 -6.33 3.96 -0.65
CA TYR A 50 -7.58 4.64 -0.95
C TYR A 50 -7.43 6.17 -0.96
N VAL A 51 -6.76 6.75 0.04
CA VAL A 51 -6.48 8.20 0.11
C VAL A 51 -5.60 8.65 -1.06
N GLU A 52 -4.58 7.86 -1.43
CA GLU A 52 -3.73 8.12 -2.57
C GLU A 52 -4.50 8.04 -3.90
N ALA A 53 -5.43 7.09 -4.04
CA ALA A 53 -6.30 6.99 -5.21
C ALA A 53 -7.28 8.16 -5.36
N ILE A 54 -7.63 8.83 -4.25
CA ILE A 54 -8.37 10.09 -4.25
C ILE A 54 -7.48 11.26 -4.72
N GLY A 55 -6.16 11.10 -4.67
CA GLY A 55 -5.17 12.16 -4.91
C GLY A 55 -4.73 12.89 -3.63
N GLY A 56 -5.01 12.32 -2.46
CA GLY A 56 -4.60 12.84 -1.17
C GLY A 56 -3.34 12.18 -0.62
N GLN A 57 -2.88 12.67 0.53
CA GLN A 57 -1.79 12.08 1.31
C GLN A 57 -2.30 11.72 2.71
N LEU A 58 -2.00 10.51 3.17
CA LEU A 58 -2.37 10.05 4.52
C LEU A 58 -1.27 10.36 5.53
N ASP A 59 -1.63 11.16 6.53
CA ASP A 59 -0.79 11.53 7.66
C ASP A 59 -1.36 10.96 8.95
N LEU A 60 -0.52 10.24 9.69
CA LEU A 60 -0.87 9.74 11.02
C LEU A 60 -0.39 10.72 12.08
N ILE A 61 -1.32 11.36 12.77
CA ILE A 61 -1.04 12.38 13.78
C ILE A 61 -1.48 11.87 15.15
N VAL A 62 -0.55 11.91 16.12
CA VAL A 62 -0.79 11.59 17.53
C VAL A 62 -0.79 12.88 18.34
N ARG A 63 -1.81 13.06 19.17
CA ARG A 63 -1.89 14.17 20.13
C ARG A 63 -1.71 13.62 21.54
N LEU A 64 -0.69 14.13 22.24
CA LEU A 64 -0.42 13.78 23.64
C LEU A 64 -0.64 15.03 24.51
N PRO A 65 -1.04 14.87 25.79
CA PRO A 65 -1.12 16.00 26.71
C PRO A 65 0.19 16.78 26.76
N SER A 66 0.09 18.11 26.74
CA SER A 66 1.23 19.03 26.87
C SER A 66 2.34 18.85 25.83
N ARG A 67 2.04 18.31 24.64
CA ARG A 67 2.97 18.20 23.50
C ARG A 67 2.34 18.69 22.20
N ALA A 68 3.17 19.18 21.29
CA ALA A 68 2.76 19.44 19.92
C ALA A 68 2.35 18.13 19.22
N PRO A 69 1.43 18.17 18.23
CA PRO A 69 1.04 16.99 17.47
C PRO A 69 2.25 16.31 16.82
N LEU A 70 2.36 14.99 17.01
CA LEU A 70 3.45 14.18 16.49
C LEU A 70 2.99 13.46 15.23
N ARG A 71 3.80 13.49 14.17
CA ARG A 71 3.55 12.72 12.95
C ARG A 71 4.26 11.37 13.01
N ILE A 72 3.53 10.28 12.83
CA ILE A 72 4.12 8.95 12.64
C ILE A 72 4.57 8.82 11.19
N GLN A 73 5.88 8.74 10.96
CA GLN A 73 6.45 8.54 9.61
C GLN A 73 6.49 7.05 9.20
N ARG A 74 6.70 6.15 10.17
CA ARG A 74 6.72 4.69 9.97
C ARG A 74 6.10 3.99 11.17
N LEU A 75 5.26 2.97 10.94
CA LEU A 75 4.60 2.18 11.99
C LEU A 75 5.43 0.95 12.42
N GLY A 76 6.49 0.64 11.66
CA GLY A 76 7.38 -0.52 11.83
C GLY A 76 7.74 -1.14 10.48
N ASP A 77 8.62 -2.13 10.48
CA ASP A 77 8.91 -2.93 9.29
C ASP A 77 7.81 -3.99 9.13
N VAL A 78 6.79 -3.71 8.33
CA VAL A 78 6.12 -4.82 7.65
C VAL A 78 7.19 -5.35 6.71
N ALA A 79 7.87 -6.43 7.10
CA ALA A 79 9.00 -6.97 6.35
C ALA A 79 8.64 -7.08 4.86
N ALA A 80 9.02 -6.08 4.07
CA ALA A 80 9.25 -6.29 2.66
C ALA A 80 10.33 -7.39 2.59
N PRO A 81 10.24 -8.37 1.68
CA PRO A 81 11.22 -9.45 1.61
C PRO A 81 12.56 -8.90 1.11
N GLN A 82 13.30 -8.22 1.99
CA GLN A 82 14.64 -7.73 1.76
C GLN A 82 15.63 -8.73 2.36
N ALA A 83 15.70 -9.90 1.74
CA ALA A 83 16.76 -10.88 1.97
C ALA A 83 17.08 -11.76 0.75
N ALA A 84 16.46 -11.51 -0.42
CA ALA A 84 16.70 -12.30 -1.63
C ALA A 84 17.80 -11.76 -2.55
N SER A 85 18.19 -10.49 -2.41
CA SER A 85 19.18 -9.86 -3.31
C SER A 85 20.63 -9.99 -2.87
N VAL A 86 20.92 -10.28 -1.59
CA VAL A 86 22.31 -10.40 -1.10
C VAL A 86 22.83 -11.84 -1.18
N ARG A 87 21.95 -12.85 -1.16
CA ARG A 87 22.35 -14.27 -1.26
C ARG A 87 22.59 -14.71 -2.71
N ARG A 88 21.75 -14.28 -3.66
CA ARG A 88 21.91 -14.63 -5.09
C ARG A 88 23.22 -14.15 -5.71
N ALA A 89 23.76 -13.02 -5.26
CA ALA A 89 25.04 -12.52 -5.76
C ALA A 89 26.25 -13.35 -5.31
N ARG A 90 26.12 -14.13 -4.22
CA ARG A 90 27.18 -15.02 -3.73
C ARG A 90 27.10 -16.40 -4.37
N ASP A 91 25.90 -16.92 -4.58
CA ASP A 91 25.72 -18.29 -5.11
C ASP A 91 25.99 -18.41 -6.62
N VAL A 92 25.76 -17.34 -7.39
CA VAL A 92 26.03 -17.32 -8.85
C VAL A 92 27.54 -17.41 -9.16
N ALA A 93 28.40 -16.83 -8.32
CA ALA A 93 29.85 -16.84 -8.56
C ALA A 93 30.50 -18.23 -8.36
N ILE A 94 29.80 -19.18 -7.73
CA ILE A 94 30.37 -20.49 -7.34
C ILE A 94 29.87 -21.62 -8.27
N GLY A 95 28.76 -21.41 -9.00
CA GLY A 95 28.07 -22.47 -9.75
C GLY A 95 28.39 -22.60 -11.24
N GLU A 96 29.01 -21.60 -11.89
CA GLU A 96 29.21 -21.62 -13.36
C GLU A 96 30.47 -22.38 -13.82
N THR A 97 31.31 -22.87 -12.91
CA THR A 97 32.60 -23.50 -13.28
C THR A 97 32.55 -24.99 -13.58
N HIS A 98 31.43 -25.70 -13.44
CA HIS A 98 31.42 -27.15 -13.70
C HIS A 98 30.17 -27.68 -14.40
N ARG A 99 30.39 -28.01 -15.69
CA ARG A 99 29.80 -29.13 -16.45
C ARG A 99 28.35 -28.90 -16.90
N GLY A 100 28.04 -28.73 -18.19
CA GLY A 100 28.71 -29.24 -19.38
C GLY A 100 28.32 -30.69 -19.64
N LYS A 101 27.51 -30.86 -20.70
CA LYS A 101 27.25 -32.05 -21.54
C LYS A 101 25.93 -32.83 -21.35
N ALA A 102 25.18 -32.78 -22.48
CA ALA A 102 24.41 -33.85 -23.13
C ALA A 102 23.06 -34.28 -22.53
N ALA A 103 22.06 -34.76 -23.29
CA ALA A 103 21.58 -34.64 -24.67
C ALA A 103 20.42 -35.66 -24.79
N ARG A 104 19.37 -35.33 -25.58
CA ARG A 104 18.44 -36.24 -26.31
C ARG A 104 17.49 -37.13 -25.46
N ALA A 105 16.17 -36.95 -25.56
CA ALA A 105 15.22 -37.40 -26.61
C ALA A 105 14.74 -38.85 -26.44
N SER A 106 13.47 -39.01 -26.05
CA SER A 106 12.37 -39.75 -26.74
C SER A 106 11.23 -39.99 -25.76
#